data_AF-A0A1A7ZHW1-F1
#
_entry.id   AF-A0A1A7ZHW1-F1
#
_cell.length_a   1.000
_cell.length_b   1.000
_cell.length_c   1.000
_cell.angle_alpha   90.00
_cell.angle_beta   90.00
_cell.angle_gamma   90.00
#
_symmetry.space_group_name_H-M   'P 1'
#
loop_
_entity.id
_entity.type
_entity.pdbx_description
1 polymer ?
#
loop_
_entity_poly.entity_id
_entity_poly.type
_entity_poly.pdbx_seq_one_letter_code
_entity_poly.pdbx_strand_id
1 'polypeptide(L)'
;MEVCRHIFQISGIKNREKKRILLKGINQLGGKYIGGSVYKHYSTHLIIPQVLPGEKFLAFCAAGKWVVTPKYVLDSVKNGSWLDERSYEVAIFTRSSAAFYPVRQWREKVTNRRITGAFQGWRVLLMVQEPTRRDMFKRLLKAGRAEVYNSPPPTFTSITHVMAKPVTESSKSQDAPCYPVSHIVQHLFGSNCVDMKLNIQDHLAEKDSYLDEDYSNLEAELKSVVIEKEGQPRLRFLQFLGYHDPHHPHSQAILADFSNVGTMIECGLFVEALDSIRSSAFPGLLPPATYLISLLQYAQQGNATSVFLRNFHQVLENLLLTNPPWLAPNSVKKYYAQVLQCPQCKTGLWPFLETAIRYCLSSNITCHPLAGPTLPTLVDFHYDILSFCLKLFQGELHSVTSGDFVRHQATQAPSTFSSGSLLYGTFWTVWERSTLLSRSVKQLTQLIVQAANMGGAEREETQKLHLADTMLHLLSVLVEFWCQQHFRLNQHLVEKGLKDLSEHFAVVSQDLPPAVLVELVASIRSSRLKLVVADAVFRNLCCRNGFTVGDEPHSLKKMVHVYLFYTLLLQF
;
A
#
# COMPACT_ATOMS: atom_id res chain seq x y z
N MET A 1 39.06 37.05 -9.81
CA MET A 1 38.10 36.01 -9.36
C MET A 1 38.40 35.71 -7.90
N GLU A 2 37.53 36.11 -6.97
CA GLU A 2 37.69 35.75 -5.56
C GLU A 2 37.67 34.23 -5.40
N VAL A 3 38.76 33.67 -4.89
CA VAL A 3 38.89 32.25 -4.59
C VAL A 3 38.02 31.97 -3.37
N CYS A 4 36.82 31.45 -3.59
CA CYS A 4 35.93 31.04 -2.51
C CYS A 4 36.65 30.00 -1.62
N ARG A 5 37.02 30.39 -0.39
CA ARG A 5 37.81 29.56 0.53
C ARG A 5 37.02 28.37 1.11
N HIS A 6 35.68 28.45 1.10
CA HIS A 6 34.79 27.47 1.73
C HIS A 6 33.87 26.80 0.71
N ILE A 7 34.36 25.69 0.17
CA ILE A 7 33.67 24.86 -0.82
C ILE A 7 33.42 23.47 -0.23
N PHE A 8 32.15 23.09 -0.07
CA PHE A 8 31.72 21.93 0.68
C PHE A 8 31.18 20.80 -0.21
N GLN A 9 31.51 19.57 0.15
CA GLN A 9 30.71 18.39 -0.19
C GLN A 9 30.12 17.80 1.09
N ILE A 10 29.00 17.10 0.95
CA ILE A 10 28.32 16.41 2.06
C ILE A 10 28.26 14.92 1.73
N SER A 11 28.47 14.06 2.74
CA SER A 11 28.28 12.61 2.65
C SER A 11 27.62 12.06 3.92
N GLY A 12 26.89 10.96 3.81
CA GLY A 12 26.30 10.25 4.96
C GLY A 12 25.08 10.92 5.63
N ILE A 13 24.53 12.00 5.08
CA ILE A 13 23.33 12.66 5.62
C ILE A 13 22.10 12.29 4.77
N LYS A 14 21.31 11.30 5.24
CA LYS A 14 20.09 10.81 4.57
C LYS A 14 18.86 11.71 4.81
N ASN A 15 18.76 12.32 6.00
CA ASN A 15 17.62 13.17 6.36
C ASN A 15 17.64 14.47 5.52
N ARG A 16 16.61 14.64 4.67
CA ARG A 16 16.48 15.78 3.75
C ARG A 16 16.43 17.13 4.46
N GLU A 17 15.75 17.19 5.61
CA GLU A 17 15.62 18.42 6.38
C GLU A 17 16.95 18.84 7.02
N LYS A 18 17.68 17.89 7.64
CA LYS A 18 19.03 18.15 8.16
C LYS A 18 19.98 18.64 7.05
N LYS A 19 19.92 18.03 5.86
CA LYS A 19 20.72 18.45 4.70
C LYS A 19 20.34 19.86 4.25
N ARG A 20 19.04 20.18 4.17
CA ARG A 20 18.53 21.50 3.81
C ARG A 20 19.03 22.60 4.75
N ILE A 21 19.01 22.34 6.06
CA ILE A 21 19.52 23.27 7.07
C ILE A 21 21.01 23.56 6.85
N LEU A 22 21.82 22.52 6.60
CA LEU A 22 23.26 22.69 6.33
C LEU A 22 23.52 23.47 5.04
N LEU A 23 22.78 23.18 3.96
CA LEU A 23 22.92 23.91 2.70
C LEU A 23 22.56 25.39 2.86
N LYS A 24 21.48 25.68 3.60
CA LYS A 24 21.08 27.05 3.94
C LYS A 24 22.17 27.75 4.75
N GLY A 25 22.73 27.08 5.77
CA GLY A 25 23.80 27.61 6.60
C GLY A 25 25.09 27.89 5.82
N ILE A 26 25.49 26.97 4.92
CA ILE A 26 26.64 27.15 4.03
C ILE A 26 26.46 28.39 3.16
N ASN A 27 25.29 28.52 2.53
CA ASN A 27 25.00 29.66 1.66
C ASN A 27 24.95 30.99 2.44
N GLN A 28 24.35 30.98 3.64
CA GLN A 28 24.25 32.15 4.51
C GLN A 28 25.63 32.72 4.90
N LEU A 29 26.61 31.85 5.13
CA LEU A 29 27.99 32.23 5.48
C LEU A 29 28.89 32.47 4.25
N GLY A 30 28.32 32.53 3.04
CA GLY A 30 29.05 32.78 1.79
C GLY A 30 29.87 31.58 1.29
N GLY A 31 29.64 30.37 1.80
CA GLY A 31 30.23 29.14 1.30
C GLY A 31 29.49 28.58 0.09
N LYS A 32 30.14 27.68 -0.65
CA LYS A 32 29.54 27.00 -1.82
C LYS A 32 29.39 25.52 -1.56
N TYR A 33 28.25 24.95 -1.94
CA TYR A 33 28.04 23.49 -1.92
C TYR A 33 28.16 22.91 -3.32
N ILE A 34 28.85 21.77 -3.44
CA ILE A 34 28.91 20.98 -4.68
C ILE A 34 28.23 19.63 -4.45
N GLY A 35 27.20 19.38 -5.24
CA GLY A 35 26.49 18.11 -5.25
C GLY A 35 27.26 16.96 -5.92
N GLY A 36 26.57 15.83 -6.05
CA GLY A 36 27.07 14.63 -6.73
C GLY A 36 27.60 13.56 -5.78
N SER A 37 27.67 12.33 -6.29
CA SER A 37 28.11 11.11 -5.59
C SER A 37 29.63 10.98 -5.51
N VAL A 38 30.37 11.56 -6.47
CA VAL A 38 31.83 11.44 -6.59
C VAL A 38 32.60 12.56 -5.89
N TYR A 39 33.89 12.31 -5.59
CA TYR A 39 34.81 13.33 -5.11
C TYR A 39 35.03 14.45 -6.15
N LYS A 40 35.08 15.70 -5.69
CA LYS A 40 35.37 16.87 -6.54
C LYS A 40 36.65 17.56 -6.03
N HIS A 41 37.64 17.69 -6.90
CA HIS A 41 38.99 18.15 -6.51
C HIS A 41 39.04 19.59 -6.01
N TYR A 42 38.07 20.43 -6.35
CA TYR A 42 38.03 21.85 -5.98
C TYR A 42 37.31 22.08 -4.64
N SER A 43 36.68 21.05 -4.08
CA SER A 43 36.13 21.08 -2.73
C SER A 43 37.24 21.22 -1.70
N THR A 44 36.96 21.94 -0.63
CA THR A 44 37.90 22.23 0.47
C THR A 44 37.47 21.53 1.77
N HIS A 45 36.16 21.32 1.93
CA HIS A 45 35.56 20.73 3.13
C HIS A 45 34.63 19.57 2.76
N LEU A 46 34.65 18.52 3.58
CA LEU A 46 33.69 17.44 3.57
C LEU A 46 32.95 17.41 4.90
N ILE A 47 31.62 17.49 4.86
CA ILE A 47 30.78 17.34 6.04
C ILE A 47 30.26 15.90 6.12
N ILE A 48 30.57 15.23 7.23
CA ILE A 48 30.04 13.89 7.54
C ILE A 48 29.59 13.80 9.00
N PRO A 49 28.45 13.16 9.30
CA PRO A 49 27.98 12.97 10.67
C PRO A 49 28.81 11.91 11.43
N GLN A 50 29.34 10.93 10.70
CA GLN A 50 30.16 9.85 11.19
C GLN A 50 31.12 9.39 10.09
N VAL A 51 32.23 8.74 10.46
CA VAL A 51 33.20 8.21 9.49
C VAL A 51 32.61 7.02 8.75
N LEU A 52 32.63 7.09 7.42
CA LEU A 52 32.26 5.99 6.53
C LEU A 52 33.35 5.81 5.44
N PRO A 53 33.76 4.56 5.09
CA PRO A 53 34.80 4.23 4.07
C PRO A 53 34.54 4.69 2.62
N GLY A 54 33.67 5.67 2.37
CA GLY A 54 33.31 6.05 1.00
C GLY A 54 34.40 6.81 0.24
N GLU A 55 34.28 6.86 -1.10
CA GLU A 55 35.20 7.58 -2.01
C GLU A 55 35.55 8.99 -1.50
N LYS A 56 34.52 9.78 -1.16
CA LYS A 56 34.70 11.16 -0.67
C LYS A 56 35.56 11.20 0.59
N PHE A 57 35.26 10.37 1.59
CA PHE A 57 36.01 10.39 2.83
C PHE A 57 37.49 10.05 2.59
N LEU A 58 37.76 8.94 1.91
CA LEU A 58 39.12 8.52 1.61
C LEU A 58 39.87 9.55 0.74
N ALA A 59 39.19 10.16 -0.23
CA ALA A 59 39.81 11.16 -1.12
C ALA A 59 40.12 12.47 -0.39
N PHE A 60 39.28 12.89 0.57
CA PHE A 60 39.56 14.04 1.43
C PHE A 60 40.71 13.75 2.40
N CYS A 61 40.77 12.54 2.99
CA CYS A 61 41.92 12.09 3.77
C CYS A 61 43.21 12.14 2.94
N ALA A 62 43.19 11.52 1.76
CA ALA A 62 44.35 11.46 0.87
C ALA A 62 44.80 12.84 0.38
N ALA A 63 43.86 13.75 0.12
CA ALA A 63 44.15 15.12 -0.28
C ALA A 63 44.58 16.03 0.89
N GLY A 64 44.46 15.58 2.14
CA GLY A 64 44.74 16.38 3.33
C GLY A 64 43.80 17.59 3.48
N LYS A 65 42.51 17.42 3.20
CA LYS A 65 41.49 18.50 3.22
C LYS A 65 40.58 18.37 4.44
N TRP A 66 39.87 19.44 4.82
CA TRP A 66 39.03 19.40 6.02
C TRP A 66 37.91 18.37 5.92
N VAL A 67 37.78 17.54 6.95
CA VAL A 67 36.63 16.64 7.16
C VAL A 67 36.06 16.95 8.53
N VAL A 68 34.87 17.52 8.56
CA VAL A 68 34.25 18.12 9.75
C VAL A 68 32.85 17.57 10.01
N THR A 69 32.42 17.65 11.25
CA THR A 69 31.04 17.29 11.64
C THR A 69 30.03 18.36 11.20
N PRO A 70 28.72 18.04 11.10
CA PRO A 70 27.68 19.01 10.80
C PRO A 70 27.64 20.21 11.75
N LYS A 71 28.11 20.04 12.99
CA LYS A 71 28.16 21.11 14.00
C LYS A 71 28.99 22.30 13.55
N TYR A 72 30.02 22.08 12.72
CA TYR A 72 30.86 23.17 12.17
C TYR A 72 30.01 24.26 11.51
N VAL A 73 29.11 23.87 10.61
CA VAL A 73 28.23 24.82 9.91
C VAL A 73 27.21 25.41 10.87
N LEU A 74 26.58 24.57 11.71
CA LEU A 74 25.51 25.02 12.61
C LEU A 74 25.99 26.05 13.63
N ASP A 75 27.16 25.82 14.22
CA ASP A 75 27.75 26.72 15.22
C ASP A 75 28.35 27.96 14.54
N SER A 76 28.94 27.83 13.35
CA SER A 76 29.37 28.99 12.56
C SER A 76 28.20 29.91 12.18
N VAL A 77 27.04 29.35 11.86
CA VAL A 77 25.83 30.14 11.57
C VAL A 77 25.38 30.90 12.82
N LYS A 78 25.41 30.25 13.99
CA LYS A 78 25.09 30.91 15.27
C LYS A 78 26.08 32.02 15.63
N ASN A 79 27.37 31.82 15.30
CA ASN A 79 28.42 32.81 15.52
C ASN A 79 28.38 33.97 14.50
N GLY A 80 27.67 33.80 13.38
CA GLY A 80 27.61 34.78 12.29
C GLY A 80 28.84 34.77 11.36
N SER A 81 29.82 33.89 11.59
CA SER A 81 31.03 33.74 10.78
C SER A 81 31.60 32.33 10.89
N TRP A 82 32.45 31.92 9.93
CA TRP A 82 33.13 30.63 9.97
C TRP A 82 34.03 30.51 11.20
N LEU A 83 33.77 29.49 12.03
CA LEU A 83 34.60 29.13 13.18
C LEU A 83 35.87 28.40 12.74
N ASP A 84 36.78 28.10 13.68
CA ASP A 84 37.96 27.28 13.39
C ASP A 84 37.57 25.80 13.16
N GLU A 85 38.06 25.20 12.07
CA GLU A 85 37.69 23.85 11.67
C GLU A 85 38.24 22.75 12.60
N ARG A 86 39.35 23.00 13.32
CA ARG A 86 40.06 21.95 14.08
C ARG A 86 39.20 21.35 15.16
N SER A 87 38.40 22.19 15.83
CA SER A 87 37.48 21.78 16.90
C SER A 87 36.33 20.90 16.40
N TYR A 88 36.09 20.89 15.09
CA TYR A 88 35.00 20.13 14.46
C TYR A 88 35.49 18.99 13.57
N GLU A 89 36.82 18.77 13.49
CA GLU A 89 37.39 17.64 12.77
C GLU A 89 36.82 16.32 13.29
N VAL A 90 36.53 15.43 12.36
CA VAL A 90 35.97 14.13 12.71
C VAL A 90 37.03 13.26 13.38
N ALA A 91 36.72 12.77 14.58
CA ALA A 91 37.52 11.82 15.32
C ALA A 91 36.94 10.40 15.23
N ILE A 92 37.80 9.41 15.41
CA ILE A 92 37.47 8.00 15.51
C ILE A 92 37.94 7.52 16.86
N PHE A 93 37.06 6.90 17.62
CA PHE A 93 37.38 6.31 18.91
C PHE A 93 37.78 4.85 18.67
N THR A 94 39.06 4.53 18.89
CA THR A 94 39.58 3.16 18.82
C THR A 94 39.22 2.39 20.10
N ARG A 95 39.43 1.07 20.10
CA ARG A 95 39.19 0.23 21.30
C ARG A 95 39.96 0.67 22.54
N SER A 96 41.04 1.44 22.37
CA SER A 96 41.86 2.03 23.44
C SER A 96 41.32 3.36 24.00
N SER A 97 40.13 3.82 23.59
CA SER A 97 39.49 5.09 23.98
C SER A 97 40.24 6.38 23.58
N ALA A 98 41.33 6.28 22.81
CA ALA A 98 42.05 7.45 22.28
C ALA A 98 41.37 7.98 21.01
N ALA A 99 41.21 9.30 20.90
CA ALA A 99 40.65 9.95 19.72
C ALA A 99 41.69 10.00 18.59
N PHE A 100 41.46 9.27 17.51
CA PHE A 100 42.24 9.30 16.28
C PHE A 100 41.60 10.24 15.27
N TYR A 101 42.36 11.20 14.74
CA TYR A 101 41.88 12.13 13.71
C TYR A 101 42.45 11.72 12.34
N PRO A 102 41.70 10.95 11.52
CA PRO A 102 42.21 10.28 10.32
C PRO A 102 42.85 11.21 9.30
N VAL A 103 42.36 12.45 9.23
CA VAL A 103 42.77 13.42 8.21
C VAL A 103 43.84 14.37 8.72
N ARG A 104 43.91 14.59 10.04
CA ARG A 104 44.78 15.62 10.66
C ARG A 104 46.23 15.44 10.27
N GLN A 105 46.74 14.22 10.35
CA GLN A 105 48.13 13.91 9.98
C GLN A 105 48.47 14.26 8.51
N TRP A 106 47.52 14.04 7.59
CA TRP A 106 47.71 14.32 6.17
C TRP A 106 47.55 15.80 5.88
N ARG A 107 46.50 16.42 6.46
CA ARG A 107 46.25 17.86 6.35
C ARG A 107 47.43 18.68 6.87
N GLU A 108 48.01 18.33 8.00
CA GLU A 108 49.15 19.07 8.57
C GLU A 108 50.40 18.95 7.69
N LYS A 109 50.69 17.77 7.15
CA LYS A 109 51.79 17.58 6.19
C LYS A 109 51.56 18.37 4.89
N VAL A 110 50.33 18.42 4.39
CA VAL A 110 49.96 19.18 3.18
C VAL A 110 50.02 20.70 3.43
N THR A 111 49.49 21.16 4.56
CA THR A 111 49.48 22.58 4.94
C THR A 111 50.89 23.11 5.15
N ASN A 112 51.75 22.31 5.78
CA ASN A 112 53.17 22.62 5.99
C ASN A 112 54.02 22.40 4.72
N ARG A 113 53.40 22.14 3.56
CA ARG A 113 54.04 21.91 2.25
C ARG A 113 55.11 20.80 2.25
N ARG A 114 55.05 19.86 3.20
CA ARG A 114 55.96 18.70 3.24
C ARG A 114 55.62 17.69 2.16
N ILE A 115 54.33 17.56 1.86
CA ILE A 115 53.79 16.75 0.76
C ILE A 115 52.62 17.52 0.13
N THR A 116 52.17 17.07 -1.03
CA THR A 116 51.04 17.64 -1.79
C THR A 116 49.79 16.74 -1.77
N GLY A 117 49.95 15.52 -1.24
CA GLY A 117 48.92 14.50 -1.04
C GLY A 117 49.54 13.23 -0.47
N ALA A 118 48.70 12.33 0.05
CA ALA A 118 49.16 11.13 0.76
C ALA A 118 49.90 10.11 -0.12
N PHE A 119 49.67 10.14 -1.43
CA PHE A 119 50.25 9.24 -2.43
C PHE A 119 51.23 9.97 -3.35
N GLN A 120 51.80 11.09 -2.91
CA GLN A 120 52.81 11.81 -3.69
C GLN A 120 53.96 10.87 -4.07
N GLY A 121 54.32 10.87 -5.35
CA GLY A 121 55.39 10.03 -5.91
C GLY A 121 54.93 8.62 -6.31
N TRP A 122 53.67 8.24 -6.05
CA TRP A 122 53.14 6.96 -6.52
C TRP A 122 52.82 7.03 -8.00
N ARG A 123 53.42 6.12 -8.78
CA ARG A 123 53.03 5.78 -10.16
C ARG A 123 52.34 4.44 -10.14
N VAL A 124 51.02 4.45 -10.27
CA VAL A 124 50.15 3.30 -10.01
C VAL A 124 49.59 2.75 -11.31
N LEU A 125 49.83 1.47 -11.57
CA LEU A 125 49.11 0.72 -12.60
C LEU A 125 47.84 0.12 -11.98
N LEU A 126 46.68 0.60 -12.40
CA LEU A 126 45.39 0.23 -11.79
C LEU A 126 44.68 -0.88 -12.59
N MET A 127 44.75 -2.10 -12.06
CA MET A 127 44.20 -3.33 -12.66
C MET A 127 42.93 -3.77 -11.91
N VAL A 128 41.89 -2.94 -11.96
CA VAL A 128 40.56 -3.25 -11.42
C VAL A 128 39.64 -3.59 -12.58
N GLN A 129 39.10 -4.82 -12.58
CA GLN A 129 38.27 -5.32 -13.69
C GLN A 129 37.02 -4.47 -13.87
N GLU A 130 36.35 -4.16 -12.77
CA GLU A 130 35.09 -3.44 -12.80
C GLU A 130 35.29 -1.92 -13.06
N PRO A 131 34.67 -1.35 -14.12
CA PRO A 131 34.93 0.03 -14.54
C PRO A 131 34.61 1.13 -13.51
N THR A 132 33.48 1.04 -12.82
CA THR A 132 33.01 2.12 -11.92
C THR A 132 33.88 2.23 -10.65
N ARG A 133 34.32 1.10 -10.10
CA ARG A 133 35.31 1.00 -9.02
C ARG A 133 36.68 1.41 -9.51
N ARG A 134 37.08 1.04 -10.73
CA ARG A 134 38.33 1.51 -11.32
C ARG A 134 38.36 3.04 -11.37
N ASP A 135 37.27 3.67 -11.80
CA ASP A 135 37.15 5.12 -11.83
C ASP A 135 37.14 5.76 -10.43
N MET A 136 36.48 5.14 -9.46
CA MET A 136 36.52 5.54 -8.06
C MET A 136 37.95 5.53 -7.51
N PHE A 137 38.67 4.40 -7.65
CA PHE A 137 40.06 4.28 -7.20
C PHE A 137 40.98 5.24 -7.93
N LYS A 138 40.78 5.44 -9.24
CA LYS A 138 41.52 6.43 -10.02
C LYS A 138 41.33 7.84 -9.47
N ARG A 139 40.09 8.23 -9.13
CA ARG A 139 39.81 9.54 -8.50
C ARG A 139 40.44 9.66 -7.11
N LEU A 140 40.33 8.63 -6.28
CA LEU A 140 40.94 8.57 -4.95
C LEU A 140 42.46 8.72 -4.99
N LEU A 141 43.13 7.94 -5.84
CA LEU A 141 44.59 7.97 -6.01
C LEU A 141 45.05 9.34 -6.53
N LYS A 142 44.35 9.89 -7.52
CA LYS A 142 44.63 11.25 -8.03
C LYS A 142 44.41 12.33 -6.97
N ALA A 143 43.42 12.18 -6.08
CA ALA A 143 43.19 13.11 -4.98
C ALA A 143 44.40 13.16 -4.02
N GLY A 144 45.03 12.01 -3.79
CA GLY A 144 46.28 11.91 -3.04
C GLY A 144 47.56 12.20 -3.83
N ARG A 145 47.45 12.72 -5.06
CA ARG A 145 48.59 13.07 -5.95
C ARG A 145 49.40 11.89 -6.51
N ALA A 146 48.78 10.73 -6.65
CA ALA A 146 49.35 9.65 -7.45
C ALA A 146 49.14 9.89 -8.95
N GLU A 147 50.09 9.44 -9.77
CA GLU A 147 49.92 9.23 -11.21
C GLU A 147 49.29 7.85 -11.43
N VAL A 148 48.21 7.79 -12.21
CA VAL A 148 47.43 6.55 -12.40
C VAL A 148 47.37 6.19 -13.88
N TYR A 149 47.88 5.01 -14.19
CA TYR A 149 47.98 4.44 -15.52
C TYR A 149 46.99 3.28 -15.68
N ASN A 150 46.45 3.13 -16.89
CA ASN A 150 45.68 1.95 -17.29
C ASN A 150 46.63 0.87 -17.82
N SER A 151 46.18 -0.38 -17.91
CA SER A 151 46.96 -1.45 -18.56
C SER A 151 46.67 -1.50 -20.08
N PRO A 152 47.69 -1.60 -20.95
CA PRO A 152 49.13 -1.57 -20.64
C PRO A 152 49.63 -0.15 -20.34
N PRO A 153 50.68 0.01 -19.51
CA PRO A 153 51.29 1.32 -19.27
C PRO A 153 52.01 1.86 -20.51
N PRO A 154 52.20 3.18 -20.64
CA PRO A 154 53.00 3.76 -21.72
C PRO A 154 54.46 3.23 -21.68
N THR A 155 55.09 3.13 -22.85
CA THR A 155 56.49 2.73 -22.97
C THR A 155 57.40 3.67 -22.14
N PHE A 156 58.36 3.09 -21.41
CA PHE A 156 59.34 3.78 -20.54
C PHE A 156 58.80 4.40 -19.22
N THR A 157 57.56 4.12 -18.79
CA THR A 157 57.09 4.58 -17.46
C THR A 157 57.48 3.60 -16.35
N SER A 158 58.18 4.08 -15.31
CA SER A 158 58.55 3.25 -14.14
C SER A 158 57.38 3.11 -13.16
N ILE A 159 56.68 1.98 -13.16
CA ILE A 159 55.58 1.73 -12.21
C ILE A 159 56.13 1.47 -10.81
N THR A 160 55.52 2.08 -9.80
CA THR A 160 55.91 1.90 -8.38
C THR A 160 54.99 0.93 -7.64
N HIS A 161 53.71 0.88 -8.03
CA HIS A 161 52.69 0.06 -7.40
C HIS A 161 51.75 -0.50 -8.47
N VAL A 162 51.52 -1.81 -8.47
CA VAL A 162 50.39 -2.41 -9.19
C VAL A 162 49.25 -2.59 -8.20
N MET A 163 48.08 -2.02 -8.46
CA MET A 163 46.90 -2.18 -7.62
C MET A 163 45.85 -3.00 -8.35
N ALA A 164 45.56 -4.20 -7.83
CA ALA A 164 44.66 -5.15 -8.48
C ALA A 164 43.48 -5.59 -7.60
N LYS A 165 42.34 -5.88 -8.25
CA LYS A 165 41.18 -6.54 -7.62
C LYS A 165 40.40 -7.38 -8.67
N PRO A 166 40.38 -8.73 -8.57
CA PRO A 166 41.23 -9.57 -7.70
C PRO A 166 42.70 -9.54 -8.16
N VAL A 167 43.63 -9.94 -7.28
CA VAL A 167 45.05 -10.09 -7.64
C VAL A 167 45.18 -11.40 -8.44
N THR A 168 45.42 -11.31 -9.75
CA THR A 168 45.58 -12.45 -10.67
C THR A 168 47.04 -12.67 -11.05
N GLU A 169 47.41 -13.83 -11.62
CA GLU A 169 48.79 -14.08 -12.09
C GLU A 169 49.25 -13.07 -13.14
N SER A 170 48.34 -12.63 -14.02
CA SER A 170 48.61 -11.55 -14.99
C SER A 170 48.99 -10.21 -14.34
N SER A 171 48.54 -9.93 -13.11
CA SER A 171 48.90 -8.71 -12.36
C SER A 171 50.31 -8.77 -11.74
N LYS A 172 50.89 -9.97 -11.61
CA LYS A 172 52.25 -10.19 -11.07
C LYS A 172 53.33 -10.17 -12.16
N SER A 173 52.96 -10.11 -13.44
CA SER A 173 53.87 -10.11 -14.59
C SER A 173 54.62 -8.79 -14.84
N GLN A 174 54.48 -7.81 -13.94
CA GLN A 174 55.08 -6.48 -14.02
C GLN A 174 56.23 -6.38 -13.01
N ASP A 175 57.31 -5.67 -13.33
CA ASP A 175 58.50 -5.50 -12.47
C ASP A 175 58.28 -4.68 -11.17
N ALA A 176 57.03 -4.37 -10.83
CA ALA A 176 56.64 -3.57 -9.68
C ALA A 176 55.79 -4.37 -8.67
N PRO A 177 55.89 -4.08 -7.35
CA PRO A 177 55.12 -4.80 -6.34
C PRO A 177 53.61 -4.69 -6.57
N CYS A 178 52.91 -5.83 -6.48
CA CYS A 178 51.47 -5.92 -6.64
C CYS A 178 50.76 -5.98 -5.28
N TYR A 179 49.84 -5.03 -5.06
CA TYR A 179 49.08 -4.88 -3.83
C TYR A 179 47.57 -4.99 -4.08
N PRO A 180 46.78 -5.53 -3.13
CA PRO A 180 45.34 -5.38 -3.14
C PRO A 180 44.95 -3.91 -2.93
N VAL A 181 43.79 -3.49 -3.44
CA VAL A 181 43.28 -2.11 -3.28
C VAL A 181 43.08 -1.68 -1.82
N SER A 182 43.00 -2.63 -0.87
CA SER A 182 42.98 -2.35 0.56
C SER A 182 44.28 -1.69 1.07
N HIS A 183 45.40 -1.85 0.35
CA HIS A 183 46.67 -1.19 0.66
C HIS A 183 46.56 0.34 0.68
N ILE A 184 45.63 0.92 -0.11
CA ILE A 184 45.36 2.35 -0.11
C ILE A 184 44.91 2.81 1.29
N VAL A 185 44.00 2.05 1.90
CA VAL A 185 43.43 2.35 3.22
C VAL A 185 44.47 2.10 4.32
N GLN A 186 45.25 1.02 4.19
CA GLN A 186 46.35 0.72 5.08
C GLN A 186 47.41 1.83 5.08
N HIS A 187 47.74 2.39 3.92
CA HIS A 187 48.67 3.53 3.84
C HIS A 187 48.11 4.79 4.50
N LEU A 188 46.81 5.07 4.33
CA LEU A 188 46.18 6.25 4.91
C LEU A 188 46.08 6.21 6.44
N PHE A 189 45.90 5.02 7.04
CA PHE A 189 45.55 4.91 8.46
C PHE A 189 46.47 3.98 9.28
N GLY A 190 47.40 3.26 8.66
CA GLY A 190 48.32 2.34 9.34
C GLY A 190 47.60 1.21 10.10
N SER A 191 48.07 0.90 11.30
CA SER A 191 47.48 -0.10 12.19
C SER A 191 46.04 0.22 12.64
N ASN A 192 45.63 1.50 12.58
CA ASN A 192 44.25 1.92 12.89
C ASN A 192 43.23 1.50 11.83
N CYS A 193 43.67 0.87 10.73
CA CYS A 193 42.79 0.34 9.68
C CYS A 193 41.87 -0.80 10.18
N VAL A 194 42.33 -1.61 11.14
CA VAL A 194 41.61 -2.80 11.63
C VAL A 194 40.34 -2.42 12.42
N ASP A 195 40.40 -1.34 13.20
CA ASP A 195 39.27 -0.86 14.01
C ASP A 195 38.14 -0.23 13.17
N MET A 196 38.44 0.22 11.95
CA MET A 196 37.47 0.94 11.12
C MET A 196 36.56 0.05 10.24
N LYS A 197 36.68 -1.29 10.29
CA LYS A 197 35.91 -2.24 9.45
C LYS A 197 35.83 -1.81 7.96
N LEU A 198 36.88 -1.20 7.40
CA LEU A 198 36.89 -0.64 6.04
C LEU A 198 37.15 -1.75 5.01
N ASN A 199 36.25 -2.72 4.89
CA ASN A 199 36.22 -3.52 3.66
C ASN A 199 35.74 -2.59 2.55
N ILE A 200 36.59 -2.37 1.54
CA ILE A 200 36.16 -1.75 0.29
C ILE A 200 35.28 -2.77 -0.45
N GLN A 201 34.11 -3.07 0.10
CA GLN A 201 33.04 -3.88 -0.48
C GLN A 201 32.23 -3.01 -1.45
N ASP A 202 31.48 -3.64 -2.34
CA ASP A 202 30.98 -3.10 -3.61
C ASP A 202 30.02 -1.91 -3.51
N HIS A 203 30.50 -0.72 -3.86
CA HIS A 203 29.66 0.39 -4.30
C HIS A 203 29.99 0.68 -5.76
N LEU A 204 29.43 -0.16 -6.63
CA LEU A 204 29.24 0.18 -8.03
C LEU A 204 28.33 1.41 -8.12
N ALA A 205 28.48 2.15 -9.22
CA ALA A 205 27.70 3.32 -9.59
C ALA A 205 26.27 3.32 -9.04
N GLU A 206 25.76 4.51 -8.66
CA GLU A 206 24.36 4.82 -8.33
C GLU A 206 23.36 3.97 -9.13
N LYS A 207 23.14 2.76 -8.64
CA LYS A 207 22.05 1.86 -8.90
C LYS A 207 21.60 1.60 -7.48
N ASP A 208 20.39 2.07 -7.17
CA ASP A 208 19.79 2.04 -5.85
C ASP A 208 20.09 0.72 -5.11
N SER A 209 21.14 0.70 -4.29
CA SER A 209 21.37 -0.33 -3.29
C SER A 209 20.90 0.24 -1.96
N TYR A 210 19.59 0.50 -1.90
CA TYR A 210 18.86 0.23 -0.68
C TYR A 210 19.05 -1.26 -0.37
N LEU A 211 19.04 -1.62 0.91
CA LEU A 211 19.11 -2.99 1.44
C LEU A 211 20.55 -3.52 1.61
N ASP A 212 21.18 -3.16 2.74
CA ASP A 212 21.52 -4.15 3.79
C ASP A 212 21.94 -3.47 5.12
N GLU A 213 21.26 -2.38 5.50
CA GLU A 213 21.29 -1.88 6.89
C GLU A 213 20.16 -2.62 7.58
N ASP A 214 20.45 -3.79 8.18
CA ASP A 214 19.54 -4.65 8.98
C ASP A 214 18.08 -4.18 8.94
N TYR A 215 17.52 -4.26 7.72
CA TYR A 215 16.17 -3.78 7.47
C TYR A 215 15.23 -4.75 8.14
N SER A 216 15.68 -5.93 8.60
CA SER A 216 14.89 -6.86 9.39
C SER A 216 14.12 -6.16 10.50
N ASN A 217 14.71 -5.19 11.21
CA ASN A 217 13.99 -4.44 12.25
C ASN A 217 13.01 -3.41 11.68
N LEU A 218 13.42 -2.60 10.70
CA LEU A 218 12.53 -1.61 10.08
C LEU A 218 11.43 -2.25 9.23
N GLU A 219 11.73 -3.36 8.58
CA GLU A 219 10.84 -4.22 7.82
C GLU A 219 9.92 -4.97 8.78
N ALA A 220 10.41 -5.48 9.91
CA ALA A 220 9.53 -6.05 10.95
C ALA A 220 8.63 -4.98 11.56
N GLU A 221 9.11 -3.75 11.77
CA GLU A 221 8.35 -2.62 12.29
C GLU A 221 7.36 -2.07 11.27
N LEU A 222 7.74 -1.96 10.00
CA LEU A 222 6.84 -1.60 8.91
C LEU A 222 5.83 -2.72 8.64
N LYS A 223 6.26 -3.99 8.68
CA LYS A 223 5.35 -5.14 8.62
C LYS A 223 4.40 -5.12 9.80
N SER A 224 4.85 -4.86 11.03
CA SER A 224 3.97 -4.79 12.19
C SER A 224 2.97 -3.64 12.07
N VAL A 225 3.39 -2.46 11.59
CA VAL A 225 2.50 -1.33 11.30
C VAL A 225 1.53 -1.64 10.16
N VAL A 226 1.98 -2.27 9.08
CA VAL A 226 1.12 -2.70 7.97
C VAL A 226 0.13 -3.75 8.45
N ILE A 227 0.57 -4.73 9.24
CA ILE A 227 -0.27 -5.76 9.86
C ILE A 227 -1.30 -5.11 10.79
N GLU A 228 -0.91 -4.15 11.63
CA GLU A 228 -1.82 -3.42 12.49
C GLU A 228 -2.86 -2.62 11.67
N LYS A 229 -2.41 -1.95 10.61
CA LYS A 229 -3.27 -1.19 9.68
C LYS A 229 -4.11 -2.08 8.77
N GLU A 230 -3.70 -3.32 8.51
CA GLU A 230 -4.47 -4.34 7.80
C GLU A 230 -5.46 -5.06 8.72
N GLY A 231 -5.20 -5.13 10.02
CA GLY A 231 -6.17 -5.58 11.00
C GLY A 231 -7.30 -4.56 11.23
N GLN A 232 -7.08 -3.27 10.92
CA GLN A 232 -8.07 -2.23 11.11
C GLN A 232 -9.11 -2.16 9.97
N PRO A 233 -10.41 -1.96 10.30
CA PRO A 233 -11.46 -1.65 9.34
C PRO A 233 -11.10 -0.41 8.51
N ARG A 234 -11.05 -0.58 7.18
CA ARG A 234 -10.85 0.53 6.23
C ARG A 234 -12.16 1.19 5.81
N LEU A 235 -13.27 0.46 5.95
CA LEU A 235 -14.63 0.98 5.80
C LEU A 235 -15.25 1.19 7.18
N ARG A 236 -15.76 2.40 7.41
CA ARG A 236 -16.45 2.76 8.65
C ARG A 236 -17.81 3.36 8.33
N PHE A 237 -18.83 2.84 8.98
CA PHE A 237 -20.20 3.28 8.79
C PHE A 237 -20.73 3.92 10.07
N LEU A 238 -20.39 5.18 10.28
CA LEU A 238 -20.79 5.94 11.48
C LEU A 238 -22.31 6.14 11.57
N GLN A 239 -23.02 6.04 10.43
CA GLN A 239 -24.49 6.11 10.40
C GLN A 239 -25.18 5.06 11.27
N PHE A 240 -24.49 3.95 11.61
CA PHE A 240 -25.04 2.90 12.47
C PHE A 240 -24.86 3.16 13.97
N LEU A 241 -24.17 4.25 14.37
CA LEU A 241 -24.00 4.61 15.79
C LEU A 241 -25.33 4.91 16.51
N GLY A 242 -26.36 5.33 15.76
CA GLY A 242 -27.70 5.57 16.29
C GLY A 242 -28.59 4.31 16.33
N TYR A 243 -28.08 3.15 15.94
CA TYR A 243 -28.81 1.88 16.05
C TYR A 243 -28.59 1.35 17.45
N HIS A 244 -29.68 1.04 18.14
CA HIS A 244 -29.65 0.52 19.50
C HIS A 244 -30.24 -0.89 19.52
N ASP A 245 -29.74 -1.72 20.44
CA ASP A 245 -30.40 -2.98 20.76
C ASP A 245 -31.82 -2.65 21.24
N PRO A 246 -32.88 -3.26 20.69
CA PRO A 246 -34.24 -3.06 21.18
C PRO A 246 -34.35 -3.56 22.64
N HIS A 247 -33.98 -2.70 23.60
CA HIS A 247 -34.10 -2.98 25.02
C HIS A 247 -35.56 -3.01 25.44
N HIS A 248 -35.99 -4.18 25.92
CA HIS A 248 -37.28 -4.50 26.54
C HIS A 248 -38.53 -4.08 25.73
N PRO A 249 -39.47 -5.00 25.45
CA PRO A 249 -40.75 -4.61 24.85
C PRO A 249 -41.37 -3.50 25.70
N HIS A 250 -41.52 -2.32 25.12
CA HIS A 250 -42.30 -1.24 25.72
C HIS A 250 -43.67 -1.79 26.04
N SER A 251 -44.31 -1.31 27.11
CA SER A 251 -45.68 -1.68 27.49
C SER A 251 -46.71 -1.49 26.36
N GLN A 252 -46.38 -0.72 25.31
CA GLN A 252 -47.13 -0.58 24.05
C GLN A 252 -46.98 -1.77 23.08
N ALA A 253 -45.90 -2.55 23.12
CA ALA A 253 -45.72 -3.76 22.30
C ALA A 253 -46.74 -4.85 22.63
N ILE A 254 -47.38 -4.78 23.81
CA ILE A 254 -48.47 -5.65 24.24
C ILE A 254 -49.76 -5.40 23.43
N LEU A 255 -49.88 -4.25 22.74
CA LEU A 255 -51.06 -3.87 21.93
C LEU A 255 -50.86 -4.02 20.41
N ALA A 256 -49.66 -4.35 19.95
CA ALA A 256 -49.40 -4.48 18.53
C ALA A 256 -49.90 -5.83 18.01
N ASP A 257 -51.03 -5.79 17.30
CA ASP A 257 -51.71 -6.96 16.77
C ASP A 257 -51.57 -7.04 15.23
N PHE A 258 -51.03 -8.15 14.74
CA PHE A 258 -50.96 -8.45 13.31
C PHE A 258 -52.07 -9.42 12.85
N SER A 259 -53.03 -9.78 13.72
CA SER A 259 -54.08 -10.78 13.45
C SER A 259 -54.86 -10.51 12.16
N ASN A 260 -55.18 -9.24 11.89
CA ASN A 260 -55.95 -8.83 10.73
C ASN A 260 -55.12 -8.71 9.44
N VAL A 261 -53.78 -8.71 9.52
CA VAL A 261 -52.91 -8.56 8.35
C VAL A 261 -53.02 -9.79 7.44
N GLY A 262 -53.13 -10.99 8.03
CA GLY A 262 -53.31 -12.22 7.27
C GLY A 262 -54.58 -12.21 6.43
N THR A 263 -55.72 -11.83 7.02
CA THR A 263 -57.01 -11.76 6.32
C THR A 263 -57.02 -10.68 5.25
N MET A 264 -56.39 -9.52 5.49
CA MET A 264 -56.23 -8.48 4.46
C MET A 264 -55.46 -9.00 3.24
N ILE A 265 -54.37 -9.74 3.44
CA ILE A 265 -53.58 -10.35 2.36
C ILE A 265 -54.41 -11.38 1.60
N GLU A 266 -55.15 -12.25 2.29
CA GLU A 266 -56.05 -13.23 1.67
C GLU A 266 -57.16 -12.57 0.84
N CYS A 267 -57.65 -11.41 1.27
CA CYS A 267 -58.63 -10.60 0.53
C CYS A 267 -58.02 -9.73 -0.58
N GLY A 268 -56.70 -9.77 -0.80
CA GLY A 268 -56.01 -8.96 -1.82
C GLY A 268 -55.81 -7.48 -1.45
N LEU A 269 -56.05 -7.11 -0.19
CA LEU A 269 -55.88 -5.75 0.35
C LEU A 269 -54.41 -5.51 0.76
N PHE A 270 -53.50 -5.60 -0.22
CA PHE A 270 -52.06 -5.57 0.05
C PHE A 270 -51.57 -4.21 0.58
N VAL A 271 -52.16 -3.11 0.12
CA VAL A 271 -51.78 -1.74 0.55
C VAL A 271 -52.14 -1.54 2.01
N GLU A 272 -53.36 -1.91 2.39
CA GLU A 272 -53.90 -1.84 3.74
C GLU A 272 -53.14 -2.77 4.69
N ALA A 273 -52.83 -3.99 4.24
CA ALA A 273 -52.00 -4.92 4.99
C ALA A 273 -50.61 -4.33 5.29
N LEU A 274 -49.97 -3.72 4.29
CA LEU A 274 -48.67 -3.08 4.44
C LEU A 274 -48.72 -1.86 5.37
N ASP A 275 -49.77 -1.04 5.26
CA ASP A 275 -49.99 0.11 6.14
C ASP A 275 -50.23 -0.35 7.59
N SER A 276 -50.99 -1.42 7.80
CA SER A 276 -51.18 -2.01 9.12
C SER A 276 -49.87 -2.51 9.73
N ILE A 277 -48.98 -3.14 8.93
CA ILE A 277 -47.65 -3.53 9.40
C ILE A 277 -46.82 -2.30 9.79
N ARG A 278 -46.85 -1.26 8.94
CA ARG A 278 -46.11 -0.01 9.16
C ARG A 278 -46.55 0.70 10.45
N SER A 279 -47.85 0.77 10.71
CA SER A 279 -48.42 1.42 11.90
C SER A 279 -48.15 0.64 13.19
N SER A 280 -47.94 -0.68 13.09
CA SER A 280 -47.66 -1.57 14.22
C SER A 280 -46.18 -1.91 14.39
N ALA A 281 -45.27 -1.25 13.67
CA ALA A 281 -43.83 -1.50 13.74
C ALA A 281 -43.20 -0.84 14.98
N PHE A 282 -42.88 -1.64 16.00
CA PHE A 282 -42.20 -1.20 17.21
C PHE A 282 -40.83 -1.91 17.38
N PRO A 283 -39.85 -1.28 18.06
CA PRO A 283 -38.60 -1.94 18.43
C PRO A 283 -38.81 -3.25 19.18
N GLY A 284 -38.12 -4.30 18.75
CA GLY A 284 -38.22 -5.65 19.31
C GLY A 284 -39.39 -6.49 18.80
N LEU A 285 -40.30 -5.92 18.01
CA LEU A 285 -41.44 -6.63 17.44
C LEU A 285 -41.24 -6.86 15.93
N LEU A 286 -41.46 -8.10 15.49
CA LEU A 286 -41.38 -8.50 14.09
C LEU A 286 -42.76 -8.99 13.60
N PRO A 287 -43.29 -8.48 12.47
CA PRO A 287 -44.49 -9.03 11.87
C PRO A 287 -44.22 -10.46 11.40
N PRO A 288 -45.22 -11.37 11.36
CA PRO A 288 -45.02 -12.72 10.84
C PRO A 288 -44.33 -12.72 9.47
N ALA A 289 -43.27 -13.53 9.32
CA ALA A 289 -42.45 -13.55 8.10
C ALA A 289 -43.28 -13.87 6.85
N THR A 290 -44.31 -14.71 7.01
CA THR A 290 -45.25 -15.08 5.95
C THR A 290 -45.98 -13.87 5.34
N TYR A 291 -46.24 -12.83 6.12
CA TYR A 291 -46.90 -11.62 5.63
C TYR A 291 -45.95 -10.83 4.72
N LEU A 292 -44.72 -10.59 5.15
CA LEU A 292 -43.72 -9.91 4.31
C LEU A 292 -43.36 -10.74 3.07
N ILE A 293 -43.30 -12.07 3.17
CA ILE A 293 -43.08 -12.94 2.01
C ILE A 293 -44.22 -12.80 0.98
N SER A 294 -45.47 -12.72 1.44
CA SER A 294 -46.64 -12.55 0.57
C SER A 294 -46.66 -11.16 -0.10
N LEU A 295 -46.31 -10.12 0.65
CA LEU A 295 -46.19 -8.75 0.14
C LEU A 295 -45.02 -8.60 -0.84
N LEU A 296 -43.89 -9.26 -0.57
CA LEU A 296 -42.76 -9.37 -1.51
C LEU A 296 -43.19 -10.10 -2.79
N GLN A 297 -43.95 -11.19 -2.66
CA GLN A 297 -44.47 -11.91 -3.81
C GLN A 297 -45.38 -11.03 -4.66
N TYR A 298 -46.26 -10.23 -4.05
CA TYR A 298 -47.09 -9.25 -4.77
C TYR A 298 -46.24 -8.17 -5.45
N ALA A 299 -45.22 -7.64 -4.78
CA ALA A 299 -44.29 -6.67 -5.34
C ALA A 299 -43.61 -7.17 -6.64
N GLN A 300 -43.25 -8.46 -6.69
CA GLN A 300 -42.55 -9.07 -7.83
C GLN A 300 -43.45 -9.45 -9.01
N GLN A 301 -44.77 -9.40 -8.87
CA GLN A 301 -45.72 -9.77 -9.94
C GLN A 301 -45.87 -8.70 -11.03
N GLY A 302 -45.25 -7.53 -10.87
CA GLY A 302 -45.33 -6.40 -11.84
C GLY A 302 -46.63 -5.60 -11.79
N ASN A 303 -47.65 -6.06 -11.05
CA ASN A 303 -48.94 -5.37 -10.90
C ASN A 303 -48.98 -4.38 -9.73
N ALA A 304 -47.94 -4.33 -8.90
CA ALA A 304 -47.86 -3.45 -7.74
C ALA A 304 -47.64 -1.99 -8.16
N THR A 305 -48.29 -1.05 -7.49
CA THR A 305 -48.12 0.39 -7.75
C THR A 305 -46.76 0.88 -7.24
N SER A 306 -46.21 1.93 -7.86
CA SER A 306 -44.96 2.56 -7.39
C SER A 306 -45.05 3.04 -5.93
N VAL A 307 -46.24 3.48 -5.49
CA VAL A 307 -46.51 3.87 -4.10
C VAL A 307 -46.38 2.67 -3.16
N PHE A 308 -46.96 1.53 -3.53
CA PHE A 308 -46.83 0.29 -2.75
C PHE A 308 -45.36 -0.14 -2.63
N LEU A 309 -44.63 -0.18 -3.74
CA LEU A 309 -43.23 -0.61 -3.77
C LEU A 309 -42.34 0.28 -2.87
N ARG A 310 -42.52 1.60 -2.97
CA ARG A 310 -41.82 2.57 -2.11
C ARG A 310 -42.18 2.38 -0.64
N ASN A 311 -43.46 2.21 -0.31
CA ASN A 311 -43.90 1.98 1.07
C ASN A 311 -43.35 0.64 1.61
N PHE A 312 -43.24 -0.38 0.76
CA PHE A 312 -42.70 -1.68 1.14
C PHE A 312 -41.21 -1.56 1.50
N HIS A 313 -40.44 -0.86 0.66
CA HIS A 313 -39.05 -0.55 0.97
C HIS A 313 -38.90 0.26 2.28
N GLN A 314 -39.77 1.25 2.52
CA GLN A 314 -39.80 1.98 3.80
C GLN A 314 -40.10 1.09 5.00
N VAL A 315 -41.00 0.11 4.86
CA VAL A 315 -41.27 -0.87 5.92
C VAL A 315 -40.04 -1.73 6.20
N LEU A 316 -39.33 -2.21 5.17
CA LEU A 316 -38.08 -2.93 5.35
C LEU A 316 -37.01 -2.08 6.07
N GLU A 317 -36.83 -0.84 5.65
CA GLU A 317 -35.89 0.12 6.26
C GLU A 317 -36.23 0.39 7.73
N ASN A 318 -37.51 0.59 8.05
CA ASN A 318 -37.96 0.75 9.43
C ASN A 318 -37.70 -0.50 10.26
N LEU A 319 -37.99 -1.70 9.72
CA LEU A 319 -37.71 -2.96 10.40
C LEU A 319 -36.22 -3.14 10.67
N LEU A 320 -35.35 -2.75 9.74
CA LEU A 320 -33.90 -2.81 9.92
C LEU A 320 -33.42 -1.87 11.02
N LEU A 321 -34.02 -0.68 11.11
CA LEU A 321 -33.73 0.30 12.14
C LEU A 321 -34.19 -0.16 13.53
N THR A 322 -35.40 -0.70 13.64
CA THR A 322 -36.00 -1.07 14.93
C THR A 322 -35.62 -2.47 15.40
N ASN A 323 -35.23 -3.35 14.48
CA ASN A 323 -34.84 -4.73 14.73
C ASN A 323 -33.57 -5.10 13.93
N PRO A 324 -32.41 -4.47 14.21
CA PRO A 324 -31.18 -4.73 13.47
C PRO A 324 -30.65 -6.15 13.73
N PRO A 325 -30.42 -6.98 12.70
CA PRO A 325 -30.01 -8.38 12.86
C PRO A 325 -28.62 -8.54 13.50
N TRP A 326 -27.79 -7.50 13.47
CA TRP A 326 -26.45 -7.50 14.06
C TRP A 326 -26.40 -7.12 15.55
N LEU A 327 -27.49 -6.59 16.13
CA LEU A 327 -27.61 -6.35 17.58
C LEU A 327 -28.56 -7.34 18.25
N ALA A 328 -29.47 -7.94 17.49
CA ALA A 328 -30.54 -8.78 18.01
C ALA A 328 -30.19 -10.29 18.07
N PRO A 329 -30.98 -11.10 18.81
CA PRO A 329 -30.77 -12.54 18.91
C PRO A 329 -30.81 -13.28 17.56
N ASN A 330 -30.31 -14.52 17.54
CA ASN A 330 -30.30 -15.36 16.34
C ASN A 330 -31.70 -15.60 15.72
N SER A 331 -32.79 -15.41 16.47
CA SER A 331 -34.15 -15.44 15.94
C SER A 331 -34.41 -14.34 14.91
N VAL A 332 -33.90 -13.13 15.13
CA VAL A 332 -34.03 -12.00 14.19
C VAL A 332 -33.21 -12.25 12.93
N LYS A 333 -32.02 -12.81 13.04
CA LYS A 333 -31.23 -13.21 11.87
C LYS A 333 -31.95 -14.26 11.03
N LYS A 334 -32.53 -15.28 11.69
CA LYS A 334 -33.38 -16.28 11.02
C LYS A 334 -34.59 -15.66 10.33
N TYR A 335 -35.21 -14.65 10.96
CA TYR A 335 -36.33 -13.92 10.38
C TYR A 335 -35.96 -13.25 9.05
N TYR A 336 -34.88 -12.46 9.02
CA TYR A 336 -34.42 -11.84 7.77
C TYR A 336 -34.00 -12.88 6.72
N ALA A 337 -33.37 -13.99 7.13
CA ALA A 337 -33.05 -15.08 6.19
C ALA A 337 -34.31 -15.72 5.58
N GLN A 338 -35.43 -15.76 6.32
CA GLN A 338 -36.71 -16.25 5.81
C GLN A 338 -37.39 -15.27 4.86
N VAL A 339 -37.33 -13.97 5.15
CA VAL A 339 -37.97 -12.91 4.36
C VAL A 339 -37.17 -12.58 3.09
N LEU A 340 -35.84 -12.49 3.20
CA LEU A 340 -34.95 -12.07 2.11
C LEU A 340 -34.54 -13.26 1.25
N GLN A 341 -35.52 -13.87 0.59
CA GLN A 341 -35.32 -14.89 -0.41
C GLN A 341 -36.47 -14.85 -1.41
N CYS A 342 -36.27 -15.46 -2.58
CA CYS A 342 -37.32 -15.58 -3.57
C CYS A 342 -38.54 -16.34 -2.98
N PRO A 343 -39.76 -15.77 -2.97
CA PRO A 343 -40.96 -16.44 -2.47
C PRO A 343 -41.29 -17.75 -3.19
N GLN A 344 -40.89 -17.87 -4.46
CA GLN A 344 -41.11 -19.06 -5.30
C GLN A 344 -40.04 -20.13 -5.05
N CYS A 345 -38.76 -19.78 -5.26
CA CYS A 345 -37.67 -20.77 -5.23
C CYS A 345 -37.21 -21.12 -3.80
N LYS A 346 -37.28 -20.16 -2.86
CA LYS A 346 -36.83 -20.33 -1.47
C LYS A 346 -35.41 -20.89 -1.33
N THR A 347 -34.52 -20.46 -2.23
CA THR A 347 -33.13 -20.91 -2.34
C THR A 347 -32.14 -20.01 -1.58
N GLY A 348 -32.64 -19.10 -0.74
CA GLY A 348 -31.84 -18.18 0.05
C GLY A 348 -31.57 -16.82 -0.60
N LEU A 349 -30.77 -16.01 0.10
CA LEU A 349 -30.54 -14.60 -0.20
C LEU A 349 -29.68 -14.37 -1.45
N TRP A 350 -28.61 -15.16 -1.66
CA TRP A 350 -27.75 -14.94 -2.85
C TRP A 350 -28.51 -15.14 -4.17
N PRO A 351 -29.23 -16.25 -4.41
CA PRO A 351 -30.01 -16.41 -5.64
C PRO A 351 -31.08 -15.32 -5.83
N PHE A 352 -31.60 -14.77 -4.72
CA PHE A 352 -32.52 -13.64 -4.74
C PHE A 352 -31.83 -12.34 -5.20
N LEU A 353 -30.65 -12.02 -4.67
CA LEU A 353 -29.83 -10.87 -5.13
C LEU A 353 -29.37 -11.05 -6.58
N GLU A 354 -28.91 -12.24 -6.95
CA GLU A 354 -28.50 -12.57 -8.32
C GLU A 354 -29.65 -12.31 -9.31
N THR A 355 -30.87 -12.68 -8.94
CA THR A 355 -32.08 -12.41 -9.73
C THR A 355 -32.38 -10.92 -9.83
N ALA A 356 -32.30 -10.18 -8.73
CA ALA A 356 -32.51 -8.72 -8.73
C ALA A 356 -31.48 -8.00 -9.63
N ILE A 357 -30.20 -8.35 -9.52
CA ILE A 357 -29.13 -7.80 -10.36
C ILE A 357 -29.40 -8.11 -11.83
N ARG A 358 -29.68 -9.37 -12.16
CA ARG A 358 -29.91 -9.78 -13.55
C ARG A 358 -31.14 -9.14 -14.16
N TYR A 359 -32.21 -8.94 -13.39
CA TYR A 359 -33.38 -8.21 -13.85
C TYR A 359 -33.03 -6.75 -14.18
N CYS A 360 -32.28 -6.06 -13.31
CA CYS A 360 -31.81 -4.70 -13.59
C CYS A 360 -30.87 -4.62 -14.82
N LEU A 361 -30.13 -5.69 -15.11
CA LEU A 361 -29.29 -5.83 -16.30
C LEU A 361 -30.08 -6.23 -17.56
N SER A 362 -31.41 -6.32 -17.50
CA SER A 362 -32.27 -6.80 -18.60
C SER A 362 -31.86 -8.20 -19.11
N SER A 363 -31.35 -9.05 -18.21
CA SER A 363 -30.99 -10.42 -18.52
C SER A 363 -32.20 -11.34 -18.40
N ASN A 364 -32.35 -12.26 -19.34
CA ASN A 364 -33.40 -13.28 -19.35
C ASN A 364 -33.14 -14.43 -18.35
N ILE A 365 -31.99 -14.44 -17.66
CA ILE A 365 -31.54 -15.56 -16.81
C ILE A 365 -31.87 -15.26 -15.34
N THR A 366 -33.15 -15.29 -14.99
CA THR A 366 -33.64 -15.15 -13.61
C THR A 366 -33.95 -16.53 -13.00
N CYS A 367 -34.17 -16.61 -11.68
CA CYS A 367 -34.49 -17.89 -11.02
C CYS A 367 -35.78 -18.54 -11.56
N HIS A 368 -36.72 -17.72 -12.00
CA HIS A 368 -37.91 -18.08 -12.77
C HIS A 368 -38.29 -16.88 -13.67
N PRO A 369 -39.12 -17.06 -14.71
CA PRO A 369 -39.62 -15.93 -15.50
C PRO A 369 -40.28 -14.88 -14.57
N LEU A 370 -39.85 -13.63 -14.70
CA LEU A 370 -40.45 -12.48 -14.00
C LEU A 370 -41.41 -11.74 -14.94
N ALA A 371 -42.27 -10.89 -14.37
CA ALA A 371 -43.32 -10.23 -15.11
C ALA A 371 -42.77 -9.27 -16.20
N GLY A 372 -43.20 -9.51 -17.44
CA GLY A 372 -43.03 -8.63 -18.61
C GLY A 372 -41.59 -8.39 -19.08
N PRO A 373 -41.40 -7.65 -20.21
CA PRO A 373 -40.12 -6.97 -20.47
C PRO A 373 -39.81 -6.02 -19.30
N THR A 374 -38.53 -5.67 -19.09
CA THR A 374 -38.06 -4.91 -17.92
C THR A 374 -38.92 -3.69 -17.61
N LEU A 375 -39.75 -3.79 -16.58
CA LEU A 375 -40.68 -2.74 -16.18
C LEU A 375 -39.92 -1.74 -15.29
N PRO A 376 -39.91 -0.43 -15.61
CA PRO A 376 -39.13 0.55 -14.86
C PRO A 376 -39.39 0.54 -13.35
N THR A 377 -40.65 0.41 -12.94
CA THR A 377 -41.02 0.34 -11.51
C THR A 377 -40.48 -0.91 -10.81
N LEU A 378 -40.40 -2.04 -11.52
CA LEU A 378 -39.87 -3.28 -10.97
C LEU A 378 -38.33 -3.26 -10.95
N VAL A 379 -37.69 -2.58 -11.91
CA VAL A 379 -36.24 -2.29 -11.88
C VAL A 379 -35.90 -1.43 -10.66
N ASP A 380 -36.64 -0.33 -10.43
CA ASP A 380 -36.45 0.53 -9.25
C ASP A 380 -36.63 -0.27 -7.94
N PHE A 381 -37.65 -1.13 -7.88
CA PHE A 381 -37.85 -2.01 -6.73
C PHE A 381 -36.68 -2.99 -6.49
N HIS A 382 -36.17 -3.62 -7.54
CA HIS A 382 -35.02 -4.50 -7.42
C HIS A 382 -33.76 -3.74 -6.98
N TYR A 383 -33.59 -2.50 -7.44
CA TYR A 383 -32.53 -1.62 -6.97
C TYR A 383 -32.67 -1.28 -5.47
N ASP A 384 -33.89 -0.94 -5.02
CA ASP A 384 -34.21 -0.72 -3.60
C ASP A 384 -33.86 -1.96 -2.74
N ILE A 385 -34.19 -3.17 -3.21
CA ILE A 385 -33.81 -4.42 -2.52
C ILE A 385 -32.29 -4.59 -2.42
N LEU A 386 -31.54 -4.27 -3.49
CA LEU A 386 -30.08 -4.32 -3.47
C LEU A 386 -29.48 -3.30 -2.50
N SER A 387 -30.01 -2.08 -2.50
CA SER A 387 -29.62 -1.01 -1.58
C SER A 387 -29.89 -1.38 -0.12
N PHE A 388 -31.08 -1.93 0.16
CA PHE A 388 -31.46 -2.46 1.47
C PHE A 388 -30.49 -3.55 1.94
N CYS A 389 -30.18 -4.53 1.09
CA CYS A 389 -29.27 -5.61 1.45
C CYS A 389 -27.82 -5.11 1.65
N LEU A 390 -27.37 -4.16 0.84
CA LEU A 390 -26.09 -3.48 1.07
C LEU A 390 -26.07 -2.82 2.44
N LYS A 391 -27.10 -2.06 2.80
CA LYS A 391 -27.22 -1.40 4.11
C LYS A 391 -27.23 -2.41 5.25
N LEU A 392 -27.93 -3.53 5.09
CA LEU A 392 -27.94 -4.63 6.06
C LEU A 392 -26.53 -5.19 6.29
N PHE A 393 -25.79 -5.47 5.20
CA PHE A 393 -24.44 -6.01 5.28
C PHE A 393 -23.42 -5.01 5.82
N GLN A 394 -23.59 -3.71 5.53
CA GLN A 394 -22.79 -2.65 6.13
C GLN A 394 -23.00 -2.59 7.65
N GLY A 395 -24.23 -2.83 8.12
CA GLY A 395 -24.53 -2.95 9.55
C GLY A 395 -23.85 -4.15 10.21
N GLU A 396 -23.85 -5.32 9.56
CA GLU A 396 -23.11 -6.49 10.06
C GLU A 396 -21.58 -6.25 10.07
N LEU A 397 -21.02 -5.55 9.08
CA LEU A 397 -19.61 -5.15 9.12
C LEU A 397 -19.33 -4.15 10.24
N HIS A 398 -20.24 -3.20 10.46
CA HIS A 398 -20.13 -2.22 11.54
C HIS A 398 -20.12 -2.87 12.91
N SER A 399 -20.98 -3.87 13.18
CA SER A 399 -21.02 -4.53 14.49
C SER A 399 -19.72 -5.28 14.82
N VAL A 400 -19.15 -5.99 13.84
CA VAL A 400 -17.86 -6.67 13.98
C VAL A 400 -16.73 -5.65 14.20
N THR A 401 -16.80 -4.51 13.51
CA THR A 401 -15.85 -3.40 13.64
C THR A 401 -15.91 -2.70 15.01
N SER A 402 -17.12 -2.44 15.53
CA SER A 402 -17.34 -1.70 16.78
C SER A 402 -17.11 -2.56 18.03
N GLY A 403 -17.38 -3.87 17.94
CA GLY A 403 -17.12 -4.82 19.04
C GLY A 403 -15.66 -4.88 19.46
N ASP A 404 -14.72 -4.58 18.56
CA ASP A 404 -13.29 -4.52 18.86
C ASP A 404 -12.87 -3.30 19.69
N PHE A 405 -13.62 -2.19 19.65
CA PHE A 405 -13.33 -0.99 20.46
C PHE A 405 -13.75 -1.15 21.94
N VAL A 406 -14.87 -1.82 22.21
CA VAL A 406 -15.39 -2.06 23.57
C VAL A 406 -14.60 -3.13 24.31
N ARG A 407 -13.97 -4.06 23.57
CA ARG A 407 -13.22 -5.20 24.10
C ARG A 407 -11.92 -4.84 24.84
N HIS A 408 -11.47 -3.59 24.77
CA HIS A 408 -10.38 -3.07 25.59
C HIS A 408 -10.77 -2.83 27.06
N GLN A 409 -12.04 -2.99 27.46
CA GLN A 409 -12.50 -2.77 28.84
C GLN A 409 -13.14 -4.00 29.52
N ALA A 410 -13.40 -5.12 28.82
CA ALA A 410 -13.99 -6.30 29.44
C ALA A 410 -13.36 -7.62 28.96
N THR A 411 -12.87 -8.40 29.93
CA THR A 411 -12.36 -9.77 29.77
C THR A 411 -13.53 -10.72 29.46
N GLN A 412 -13.91 -10.81 28.17
CA GLN A 412 -14.74 -11.90 27.67
C GLN A 412 -14.04 -12.65 26.53
N ALA A 413 -14.22 -13.97 26.53
CA ALA A 413 -13.62 -14.91 25.60
C ALA A 413 -13.91 -14.55 24.13
N PRO A 414 -13.07 -15.00 23.16
CA PRO A 414 -13.31 -14.72 21.75
C PRO A 414 -14.67 -15.27 21.34
N SER A 415 -15.57 -14.41 20.89
CA SER A 415 -16.82 -14.84 20.26
C SER A 415 -16.46 -15.75 19.08
N THR A 416 -16.92 -16.99 19.15
CA THR A 416 -16.92 -17.96 18.06
C THR A 416 -17.47 -17.31 16.78
N PHE A 417 -16.98 -17.78 15.61
CA PHE A 417 -17.46 -17.42 14.27
C PHE A 417 -18.90 -16.94 14.28
N SER A 418 -19.20 -15.82 13.60
CA SER A 418 -20.53 -15.19 13.52
C SER A 418 -21.63 -16.18 13.12
N SER A 419 -22.07 -16.97 14.09
CA SER A 419 -23.01 -18.06 13.90
C SER A 419 -24.34 -17.40 13.61
N GLY A 420 -24.74 -17.45 12.34
CA GLY A 420 -25.94 -16.81 11.83
C GLY A 420 -25.75 -15.44 11.15
N SER A 421 -24.54 -14.97 10.83
CA SER A 421 -24.41 -13.78 9.95
C SER A 421 -25.10 -14.00 8.61
N LEU A 422 -25.91 -13.02 8.21
CA LEU A 422 -26.61 -13.02 6.94
C LEU A 422 -25.64 -12.83 5.78
N LEU A 423 -24.67 -11.91 5.92
CA LEU A 423 -23.60 -11.68 4.94
C LEU A 423 -22.83 -12.98 4.71
N TYR A 424 -22.35 -13.61 5.78
CA TYR A 424 -21.56 -14.83 5.66
C TYR A 424 -22.37 -15.98 5.03
N GLY A 425 -23.61 -16.19 5.50
CA GLY A 425 -24.50 -17.23 4.96
C GLY A 425 -24.97 -16.97 3.53
N THR A 426 -24.90 -15.73 3.04
CA THR A 426 -25.24 -15.37 1.66
C THR A 426 -24.12 -15.75 0.70
N PHE A 427 -22.87 -15.46 1.06
CA PHE A 427 -21.75 -15.54 0.13
C PHE A 427 -20.86 -16.77 0.31
N TRP A 428 -20.93 -17.48 1.44
CA TRP A 428 -20.10 -18.66 1.68
C TRP A 428 -20.89 -19.83 2.25
N THR A 429 -20.70 -20.99 1.63
CA THR A 429 -21.12 -22.26 2.23
C THR A 429 -20.17 -22.66 3.37
N VAL A 430 -20.54 -23.70 4.13
CA VAL A 430 -19.69 -24.28 5.19
C VAL A 430 -18.33 -24.77 4.66
N TRP A 431 -18.26 -25.12 3.37
CA TRP A 431 -17.05 -25.64 2.72
C TRP A 431 -16.17 -24.55 2.11
N GLU A 432 -16.73 -23.36 1.84
CA GLU A 432 -16.02 -22.24 1.22
C GLU A 432 -15.45 -21.26 2.26
N ARG A 433 -15.57 -21.56 3.56
CA ARG A 433 -15.20 -20.66 4.66
C ARG A 433 -13.74 -20.18 4.63
N SER A 434 -12.85 -20.97 4.05
CA SER A 434 -11.41 -20.68 3.93
C SER A 434 -11.02 -19.95 2.64
N THR A 435 -11.97 -19.61 1.76
CA THR A 435 -11.68 -18.89 0.52
C THR A 435 -12.52 -17.64 0.39
N LEU A 436 -11.89 -16.50 0.09
CA LEU A 436 -12.60 -15.26 -0.25
C LEU A 436 -13.38 -15.41 -1.57
N LEU A 437 -12.83 -16.17 -2.51
CA LEU A 437 -13.37 -16.32 -3.86
C LEU A 437 -14.35 -17.51 -3.95
N SER A 438 -15.48 -17.41 -3.25
CA SER A 438 -16.57 -18.38 -3.34
C SER A 438 -17.28 -18.34 -4.70
N ARG A 439 -18.18 -19.30 -4.95
CA ARG A 439 -19.02 -19.29 -6.16
C ARG A 439 -19.82 -18.00 -6.29
N SER A 440 -20.49 -17.56 -5.22
CA SER A 440 -21.31 -16.34 -5.21
C SER A 440 -20.46 -15.09 -5.46
N VAL A 441 -19.25 -15.02 -4.89
CA VAL A 441 -18.32 -13.89 -5.12
C VAL A 441 -17.84 -13.84 -6.56
N LYS A 442 -17.52 -14.98 -7.18
CA LYS A 442 -17.17 -15.05 -8.62
C LYS A 442 -18.31 -14.56 -9.51
N GLN A 443 -19.53 -14.97 -9.21
CA GLN A 443 -20.72 -14.52 -9.94
C GLN A 443 -20.94 -13.01 -9.76
N LEU A 444 -20.76 -12.46 -8.55
CA LEU A 444 -20.83 -11.02 -8.31
C LEU A 444 -19.81 -10.24 -9.14
N THR A 445 -18.56 -10.70 -9.21
CA THR A 445 -17.51 -10.04 -10.03
C THR A 445 -17.84 -10.06 -11.52
N GLN A 446 -18.42 -11.16 -12.02
CA GLN A 446 -18.90 -11.24 -13.40
C GLN A 446 -20.03 -10.26 -13.70
N LEU A 447 -21.01 -10.16 -12.79
CA LEU A 447 -22.13 -9.24 -12.93
C LEU A 447 -21.69 -7.77 -12.86
N ILE A 448 -20.69 -7.44 -12.03
CA ILE A 448 -20.07 -6.11 -11.98
C ILE A 448 -19.46 -5.72 -13.33
N VAL A 449 -18.64 -6.61 -13.90
CA VAL A 449 -18.01 -6.37 -15.20
C VAL A 449 -19.05 -6.27 -16.31
N GLN A 450 -20.08 -7.12 -16.28
CA GLN A 450 -21.18 -7.06 -17.24
C GLN A 450 -21.94 -5.73 -17.17
N ALA A 451 -22.20 -5.21 -15.97
CA ALA A 451 -22.84 -3.91 -15.78
C ALA A 451 -22.00 -2.76 -16.32
N ALA A 452 -20.67 -2.83 -16.13
CA ALA A 452 -19.73 -1.82 -16.60
C ALA A 452 -19.50 -1.83 -18.13
N ASN A 453 -19.76 -2.96 -18.81
CA ASN A 453 -19.52 -3.10 -20.26
C ASN A 453 -20.67 -2.61 -21.14
N MET A 454 -21.84 -2.29 -20.56
CA MET A 454 -23.03 -2.04 -21.37
C MET A 454 -23.13 -0.58 -21.83
N GLY A 455 -22.89 -0.33 -23.11
CA GLY A 455 -23.32 0.89 -23.81
C GLY A 455 -24.82 0.84 -24.11
N GLY A 456 -25.56 1.86 -23.65
CA GLY A 456 -27.00 2.01 -23.85
C GLY A 456 -27.36 3.47 -24.11
N ALA A 457 -28.65 3.81 -24.17
CA ALA A 457 -29.06 5.22 -24.17
C ALA A 457 -28.58 5.90 -22.87
N GLU A 458 -28.25 7.20 -22.90
CA GLU A 458 -27.60 7.92 -21.77
C GLU A 458 -28.25 7.65 -20.39
N ARG A 459 -29.59 7.54 -20.34
CA ARG A 459 -30.33 7.25 -19.10
C ARG A 459 -30.15 5.81 -18.60
N GLU A 460 -30.17 4.82 -19.49
CA GLU A 460 -29.94 3.41 -19.13
C GLU A 460 -28.47 3.16 -18.77
N GLU A 461 -27.56 3.84 -19.46
CA GLU A 461 -26.13 3.81 -19.16
C GLU A 461 -25.85 4.35 -17.75
N THR A 462 -26.45 5.49 -17.39
CA THR A 462 -26.32 6.06 -16.03
C THR A 462 -26.85 5.12 -14.94
N GLN A 463 -27.99 4.45 -15.17
CA GLN A 463 -28.55 3.48 -14.22
C GLN A 463 -27.67 2.24 -14.07
N LYS A 464 -27.11 1.72 -15.16
CA LYS A 464 -26.22 0.54 -15.14
C LYS A 464 -24.89 0.85 -14.44
N LEU A 465 -24.33 2.05 -14.64
CA LEU A 465 -23.15 2.52 -13.91
C LEU A 465 -23.43 2.62 -12.40
N HIS A 466 -24.60 3.13 -12.02
CA HIS A 466 -24.99 3.20 -10.61
C HIS A 466 -25.18 1.79 -9.99
N LEU A 467 -25.74 0.85 -10.73
CA LEU A 467 -25.83 -0.56 -10.33
C LEU A 467 -24.43 -1.17 -10.15
N ALA A 468 -23.49 -0.90 -11.06
CA ALA A 468 -22.10 -1.35 -10.94
C ALA A 468 -21.42 -0.80 -9.68
N ASP A 469 -21.56 0.50 -9.38
CA ASP A 469 -21.03 1.11 -8.14
C ASP A 469 -21.63 0.46 -6.89
N THR A 470 -22.94 0.18 -6.91
CA THR A 470 -23.64 -0.49 -5.79
C THR A 470 -23.09 -1.88 -5.54
N MET A 471 -22.91 -2.68 -6.59
CA MET A 471 -22.32 -4.02 -6.49
C MET A 471 -20.84 -3.99 -6.11
N LEU A 472 -20.08 -2.99 -6.56
CA LEU A 472 -18.70 -2.77 -6.12
C LEU A 472 -18.61 -2.39 -4.63
N HIS A 473 -19.58 -1.62 -4.13
CA HIS A 473 -19.69 -1.33 -2.72
C HIS A 473 -20.03 -2.59 -1.92
N LEU A 474 -20.96 -3.42 -2.42
CA LEU A 474 -21.27 -4.73 -1.84
C LEU A 474 -20.03 -5.64 -1.77
N LEU A 475 -19.26 -5.74 -2.87
CA LEU A 475 -18.00 -6.47 -2.90
C LEU A 475 -16.99 -5.91 -1.89
N SER A 476 -16.91 -4.58 -1.76
CA SER A 476 -16.02 -3.92 -0.79
C SER A 476 -16.40 -4.26 0.66
N VAL A 477 -17.68 -4.23 1.00
CA VAL A 477 -18.19 -4.60 2.33
C VAL A 477 -17.90 -6.08 2.62
N LEU A 478 -18.18 -6.94 1.66
CA LEU A 478 -17.93 -8.38 1.74
C LEU A 478 -16.45 -8.70 2.01
N VAL A 479 -15.54 -8.07 1.26
CA VAL A 479 -14.11 -8.28 1.39
C VAL A 479 -13.60 -7.80 2.74
N GLU A 480 -14.01 -6.62 3.21
CA GLU A 480 -13.62 -6.13 4.53
C GLU A 480 -14.15 -7.03 5.65
N PHE A 481 -15.41 -7.49 5.55
CA PHE A 481 -15.99 -8.42 6.52
C PHE A 481 -15.20 -9.73 6.61
N TRP A 482 -14.94 -10.37 5.46
CA TRP A 482 -14.21 -11.63 5.45
C TRP A 482 -12.77 -11.45 5.94
N CYS A 483 -12.09 -10.37 5.53
CA CYS A 483 -10.75 -10.06 6.03
C CYS A 483 -10.75 -9.89 7.55
N GLN A 484 -11.68 -9.13 8.13
CA GLN A 484 -11.72 -8.95 9.60
C GLN A 484 -11.91 -10.26 10.36
N GLN A 485 -12.76 -11.15 9.87
CA GLN A 485 -13.02 -12.46 10.50
C GLN A 485 -11.78 -13.36 10.47
N HIS A 486 -11.01 -13.33 9.38
CA HIS A 486 -9.93 -14.28 9.14
C HIS A 486 -8.52 -13.73 9.44
N PHE A 487 -8.33 -12.41 9.47
CA PHE A 487 -7.01 -11.78 9.64
C PHE A 487 -6.35 -12.17 10.96
N ARG A 488 -7.12 -12.20 12.07
CA ARG A 488 -6.62 -12.62 13.38
C ARG A 488 -6.26 -14.11 13.48
N LEU A 489 -6.84 -14.93 12.60
CA LEU A 489 -6.68 -16.38 12.62
C LEU A 489 -5.56 -16.84 11.68
N ASN A 490 -5.47 -16.24 10.49
CA ASN A 490 -4.49 -16.61 9.47
C ASN A 490 -4.30 -15.48 8.44
N GLN A 491 -3.25 -14.67 8.62
CA GLN A 491 -2.91 -13.58 7.71
C GLN A 491 -2.63 -14.07 6.28
N HIS A 492 -1.89 -15.17 6.11
CA HIS A 492 -1.58 -15.72 4.79
C HIS A 492 -2.82 -16.17 4.04
N LEU A 493 -3.85 -16.64 4.75
CA LEU A 493 -5.15 -16.95 4.16
C LEU A 493 -5.80 -15.70 3.57
N VAL A 494 -5.70 -14.57 4.28
CA VAL A 494 -6.25 -13.29 3.83
C VAL A 494 -5.50 -12.76 2.61
N GLU A 495 -4.17 -12.76 2.65
CA GLU A 495 -3.32 -12.37 1.52
C GLU A 495 -3.61 -13.21 0.27
N LYS A 496 -3.68 -14.54 0.43
CA LYS A 496 -4.03 -15.45 -0.67
C LYS A 496 -5.44 -15.20 -1.20
N GLY A 497 -6.44 -15.06 -0.33
CA GLY A 497 -7.82 -14.82 -0.75
C GLY A 497 -7.98 -13.52 -1.55
N LEU A 498 -7.29 -12.45 -1.14
CA LEU A 498 -7.27 -11.17 -1.86
C LEU A 498 -6.59 -11.28 -3.22
N LYS A 499 -5.47 -12.02 -3.29
CA LYS A 499 -4.77 -12.30 -4.54
C LYS A 499 -5.64 -13.10 -5.51
N ASP A 500 -6.23 -14.20 -5.05
CA ASP A 500 -7.10 -15.05 -5.87
C ASP A 500 -8.30 -14.24 -6.43
N LEU A 501 -8.91 -13.39 -5.60
CA LEU A 501 -10.00 -12.50 -6.02
C LEU A 501 -9.53 -11.44 -7.03
N SER A 502 -8.40 -10.79 -6.81
CA SER A 502 -7.92 -9.73 -7.71
C SER A 502 -7.48 -10.28 -9.07
N GLU A 503 -6.83 -11.44 -9.09
CA GLU A 503 -6.48 -12.15 -10.34
C GLU A 503 -7.75 -12.56 -11.10
N HIS A 504 -8.76 -13.11 -10.40
CA HIS A 504 -10.04 -13.42 -11.02
C HIS A 504 -10.71 -12.17 -11.59
N PHE A 505 -10.72 -11.06 -10.83
CA PHE A 505 -11.27 -9.78 -11.30
C PHE A 505 -10.56 -9.29 -12.57
N ALA A 506 -9.24 -9.33 -12.59
CA ALA A 506 -8.44 -8.92 -13.75
C ALA A 506 -8.71 -9.76 -14.99
N VAL A 507 -8.89 -11.08 -14.83
CA VAL A 507 -9.25 -11.98 -15.93
C VAL A 507 -10.67 -11.69 -16.45
N VAL A 508 -11.65 -11.55 -15.56
CA VAL A 508 -13.05 -11.31 -15.97
C VAL A 508 -13.22 -9.95 -16.64
N SER A 509 -12.45 -8.94 -16.20
CA SER A 509 -12.51 -7.58 -16.73
C SER A 509 -11.61 -7.31 -17.93
N GLN A 510 -10.89 -8.32 -18.43
CA GLN A 510 -9.88 -8.14 -19.49
C GLN A 510 -10.43 -7.55 -20.79
N ASP A 511 -11.70 -7.78 -21.11
CA ASP A 511 -12.31 -7.32 -22.36
C ASP A 511 -12.89 -5.89 -22.26
N LEU A 512 -12.82 -5.27 -21.07
CA LEU A 512 -13.26 -3.89 -20.87
C LEU A 512 -12.27 -2.87 -21.46
N PRO A 513 -12.76 -1.72 -21.98
CA PRO A 513 -11.89 -0.62 -22.36
C PRO A 513 -11.06 -0.08 -21.18
N PRO A 514 -9.81 0.36 -21.39
CA PRO A 514 -8.96 0.88 -20.31
C PRO A 514 -9.57 2.03 -19.51
N ALA A 515 -10.34 2.92 -20.15
CA ALA A 515 -11.03 4.02 -19.45
C ALA A 515 -12.06 3.49 -18.44
N VAL A 516 -12.88 2.52 -18.85
CA VAL A 516 -13.88 1.87 -18.00
C VAL A 516 -13.21 1.12 -16.85
N LEU A 517 -12.09 0.42 -17.12
CA LEU A 517 -11.31 -0.26 -16.08
C LEU A 517 -10.81 0.71 -15.00
N VAL A 518 -10.30 1.88 -15.40
CA VAL A 518 -9.82 2.91 -14.46
C VAL A 518 -10.96 3.42 -13.59
N GLU A 519 -12.11 3.73 -14.17
CA GLU A 519 -13.28 4.20 -13.42
C GLU A 519 -13.82 3.13 -12.45
N LEU A 520 -13.88 1.88 -12.90
CA LEU A 520 -14.32 0.75 -12.10
C LEU A 520 -13.41 0.55 -10.88
N VAL A 521 -12.10 0.51 -11.09
CA VAL A 521 -11.10 0.38 -10.01
C VAL A 521 -11.14 1.59 -9.07
N ALA A 522 -11.29 2.80 -9.61
CA ALA A 522 -11.39 4.03 -8.82
C ALA A 522 -12.61 4.03 -7.90
N SER A 523 -13.72 3.42 -8.33
CA SER A 523 -15.00 3.35 -7.61
C SER A 523 -15.01 2.35 -6.44
N ILE A 524 -14.04 1.42 -6.37
CA ILE A 524 -13.92 0.48 -5.25
C ILE A 524 -13.80 1.25 -3.92
N ARG A 525 -14.62 0.91 -2.92
CA ARG A 525 -14.62 1.62 -1.62
C ARG A 525 -13.57 1.07 -0.65
N SER A 526 -13.34 -0.24 -0.67
CA SER A 526 -12.27 -0.87 0.13
C SER A 526 -10.90 -0.49 -0.43
N SER A 527 -10.08 0.21 0.35
CA SER A 527 -8.74 0.58 -0.10
C SER A 527 -7.81 -0.63 -0.26
N ARG A 528 -8.04 -1.72 0.50
CA ARG A 528 -7.27 -2.97 0.34
C ARG A 528 -7.62 -3.64 -0.99
N LEU A 529 -8.91 -3.84 -1.24
CA LEU A 529 -9.39 -4.41 -2.49
C LEU A 529 -8.97 -3.57 -3.70
N LYS A 530 -9.12 -2.24 -3.61
CA LYS A 530 -8.72 -1.31 -4.67
C LYS A 530 -7.26 -1.49 -5.06
N LEU A 531 -6.37 -1.59 -4.08
CA LEU A 531 -4.94 -1.73 -4.34
C LEU A 531 -4.60 -3.07 -5.01
N VAL A 532 -5.12 -4.19 -4.50
CA VAL A 532 -4.83 -5.51 -5.08
C VAL A 532 -5.46 -5.69 -6.46
N VAL A 533 -6.66 -5.13 -6.70
CA VAL A 533 -7.31 -5.16 -8.01
C VAL A 533 -6.58 -4.26 -9.00
N ALA A 534 -6.17 -3.05 -8.59
CA ALA A 534 -5.38 -2.16 -9.45
C ALA A 534 -4.07 -2.83 -9.91
N ASP A 535 -3.35 -3.46 -8.99
CA ASP A 535 -2.11 -4.20 -9.30
C ASP A 535 -2.38 -5.38 -10.23
N ALA A 536 -3.41 -6.20 -9.98
CA ALA A 536 -3.75 -7.35 -10.81
C ALA A 536 -4.20 -6.95 -12.23
N VAL A 537 -5.07 -5.94 -12.36
CA VAL A 537 -5.51 -5.41 -13.67
C VAL A 537 -4.33 -4.86 -14.44
N PHE A 538 -3.47 -4.09 -13.77
CA PHE A 538 -2.26 -3.54 -14.37
C PHE A 538 -1.30 -4.63 -14.87
N ARG A 539 -1.03 -5.66 -14.05
CA ARG A 539 -0.21 -6.81 -14.45
C ARG A 539 -0.81 -7.54 -15.64
N ASN A 540 -2.12 -7.78 -15.64
CA ASN A 540 -2.81 -8.42 -16.75
C ASN A 540 -2.64 -7.62 -18.06
N LEU A 541 -2.82 -6.30 -18.02
CA LEU A 541 -2.60 -5.40 -19.16
C LEU A 541 -1.15 -5.45 -19.66
N CYS A 542 -0.16 -5.40 -18.76
CA CYS A 542 1.24 -5.51 -19.13
C CYS A 542 1.57 -6.86 -19.80
N CYS A 543 1.13 -7.97 -19.20
CA CYS A 543 1.36 -9.31 -19.73
C CYS A 543 0.76 -9.47 -21.14
N ARG A 544 -0.46 -8.97 -21.36
CA ARG A 544 -1.13 -9.01 -22.69
C ARG A 544 -0.39 -8.19 -23.74
N ASN A 545 0.28 -7.11 -23.33
CA ASN A 545 1.07 -6.26 -24.20
C ASN A 545 2.54 -6.70 -24.31
N GLY A 546 2.88 -7.93 -23.89
CA GLY A 546 4.22 -8.51 -24.04
C GLY A 546 5.26 -8.04 -23.01
N PHE A 547 4.84 -7.35 -21.95
CA PHE A 547 5.71 -6.91 -20.86
C PHE A 547 5.72 -7.96 -19.73
N THR A 548 6.89 -8.46 -19.37
CA THR A 548 7.05 -9.38 -18.23
C THR A 548 7.11 -8.58 -16.93
N VAL A 549 6.10 -8.77 -16.08
CA VAL A 549 6.03 -8.14 -14.75
C VAL A 549 6.36 -9.20 -13.69
N GLY A 550 7.50 -9.07 -13.02
CA GLY A 550 7.92 -10.02 -11.98
C GLY A 550 7.04 -9.97 -10.71
N ASP A 551 7.05 -11.04 -9.91
CA ASP A 551 6.18 -11.26 -8.73
C ASP A 551 6.34 -10.25 -7.57
N GLU A 552 7.34 -9.39 -7.61
CA GLU A 552 7.56 -8.39 -6.54
C GLU A 552 6.48 -7.28 -6.54
N PRO A 553 5.98 -6.86 -5.37
CA PRO A 553 5.17 -5.65 -5.27
C PRO A 553 5.98 -4.47 -5.79
N HIS A 554 5.36 -3.66 -6.64
CA HIS A 554 6.07 -2.56 -7.28
C HIS A 554 6.52 -1.57 -6.22
N SER A 555 7.84 -1.38 -6.09
CA SER A 555 8.34 -0.20 -5.39
C SER A 555 7.70 1.03 -6.01
N LEU A 556 7.44 2.07 -5.21
CA LEU A 556 6.85 3.34 -5.66
C LEU A 556 7.52 3.86 -6.96
N LYS A 557 8.81 3.53 -7.15
CA LYS A 557 9.61 3.82 -8.33
C LYS A 557 9.20 3.04 -9.59
N LYS A 558 8.87 1.74 -9.49
CA LYS A 558 8.35 0.92 -10.61
C LYS A 558 6.96 1.40 -11.04
N MET A 559 6.07 1.73 -10.10
CA MET A 559 4.76 2.31 -10.42
C MET A 559 4.89 3.65 -11.15
N VAL A 560 5.74 4.57 -10.66
CA VAL A 560 5.97 5.88 -11.31
C VAL A 560 6.58 5.73 -12.70
N HIS A 561 7.52 4.79 -12.90
CA HIS A 561 8.10 4.55 -14.23
C HIS A 561 7.10 4.00 -15.24
N VAL A 562 6.21 3.09 -14.83
CA VAL A 562 5.22 2.55 -15.78
C VAL A 562 4.05 3.51 -16.01
N TYR A 563 3.65 4.29 -15.00
CA TYR A 563 2.69 5.39 -15.18
C TYR A 563 3.20 6.45 -16.16
N LEU A 564 4.49 6.85 -16.05
CA LEU A 564 5.13 7.78 -16.99
C LEU A 564 5.15 7.23 -18.42
N PHE A 565 5.38 5.92 -18.60
CA PHE A 565 5.38 5.27 -19.91
C PHE A 565 3.99 5.24 -20.57
N TYR A 566 2.91 5.02 -19.80
CA TYR A 566 1.55 5.03 -20.34
C TYR A 566 1.02 6.44 -20.65
N THR A 567 1.40 7.48 -19.89
CA THR A 567 1.08 8.88 -20.27
C THR A 567 1.71 9.32 -21.59
N LEU A 568 2.80 8.69 -22.02
CA LEU A 568 3.44 8.97 -23.32
C LEU A 568 2.80 8.17 -24.48
N LEU A 569 2.15 7.04 -24.20
CA LEU A 569 1.46 6.22 -25.20
C LEU A 569 0.03 6.69 -25.50
N LEU A 570 -0.62 7.40 -24.57
CA LEU A 570 -1.94 8.02 -24.78
C LEU A 570 -1.88 9.36 -25.54
N GLN A 571 -0.72 9.77 -26.03
CA GLN A 571 -0.52 10.94 -26.88
C GLN A 571 -0.24 10.59 -28.37
N PHE A 572 -0.43 9.34 -28.78
CA PHE A 572 -0.32 8.91 -30.18
C PHE A 572 -1.51 8.07 -30.62
#